data_AF-A0A3Q2W6M3-F1
#
_entry.id   AF-A0A3Q2W6M3-F1
#
_cell.length_a   1.000
_cell.length_b   1.000
_cell.length_c   1.000
_cell.angle_alpha   90.00
_cell.angle_beta   90.00
_cell.angle_gamma   90.00
#
_symmetry.space_group_name_H-M   'P 1'
#
loop_
_entity.id
_entity.type
_entity.pdbx_description
1 polymer ?
#
loop_
_entity_poly.entity_id
_entity_poly.type
_entity_poly.pdbx_seq_one_letter_code
_entity_poly.pdbx_strand_id
1 'polypeptide(L)'
;MKSSLLHFFFLVSFISSDTAAPPPGIKVRITEKVKDLGLMYLKGLVNQQFQIEKKDLPIKSVTLTKLQVDPTQVDLKFQQNIGLQFEIKDLNFALELQREKNVHFFKEFKIDKGTTIFTGEGVRAMILVRMNQNPKGHLNVEIRKEDCKITADTIKTKSTGFIGKVLDLFKRLTKHFFKKKICPALQPMINNKLKDLSMIKTVHEGRQLDLDYSLSSDIAVTSRSLDMSFKGLMFVHGKDVDTNSIKPGIEPVFTETNHMVYVGISEFFFNGAAMAIYKSGPFEVNVPKLEGLRSIVNVLLGAVGIQPGLLKVKLTEAPIIQISKAGLSATVDIETQSEGQQSVHVSCKLDMNVKFEASRLIPVVKTPKCNVETQKIIG
;
A
#
# COMPACT_ATOMS: atom_id res chain seq x y z
N MET A 1 -2.29 65.48 -3.42
CA MET A 1 -1.44 64.34 -2.99
C MET A 1 -2.23 63.49 -2.00
N LYS A 2 -2.06 62.16 -2.06
CA LYS A 2 -2.72 61.11 -1.23
C LYS A 2 -4.04 60.53 -1.76
N SER A 3 -4.01 59.90 -2.93
CA SER A 3 -4.92 58.79 -3.25
C SER A 3 -4.32 57.94 -4.39
N SER A 4 -3.18 57.30 -4.12
CA SER A 4 -2.55 56.38 -5.09
C SER A 4 -1.75 55.24 -4.45
N LEU A 5 -1.72 55.17 -3.10
CA LEU A 5 -0.94 54.16 -2.37
C LEU A 5 -1.78 52.95 -1.92
N LEU A 6 -3.12 53.01 -1.99
CA LEU A 6 -3.98 51.91 -1.55
C LEU A 6 -4.27 50.86 -2.64
N HIS A 7 -3.97 51.14 -3.91
CA HIS A 7 -4.19 50.17 -4.99
C HIS A 7 -3.00 49.25 -5.25
N PHE A 8 -1.82 49.54 -4.68
CA PHE A 8 -0.66 48.66 -4.81
C PHE A 8 -0.64 47.51 -3.79
N PHE A 9 -1.39 47.61 -2.68
CA PHE A 9 -1.43 46.57 -1.65
C PHE A 9 -2.43 45.43 -1.94
N PHE A 10 -3.33 45.58 -2.92
CA PHE A 10 -4.30 44.55 -3.28
C PHE A 10 -3.91 43.69 -4.50
N LEU A 11 -2.79 44.00 -5.17
CA LEU A 11 -2.33 43.24 -6.35
C LEU A 11 -1.18 42.26 -6.05
N VAL A 12 -0.71 42.17 -4.81
CA VAL A 12 0.42 41.30 -4.44
C VAL A 12 -0.03 39.93 -3.90
N SER A 13 -1.34 39.63 -3.88
CA SER A 13 -1.85 38.42 -3.21
C SER A 13 -2.46 37.33 -4.11
N PHE A 14 -2.25 37.35 -5.43
CA PHE A 14 -2.78 36.33 -6.34
C PHE A 14 -1.75 35.64 -7.24
N ILE A 15 -0.50 35.54 -6.77
CA ILE A 15 0.43 34.55 -7.30
C ILE A 15 0.83 33.62 -6.15
N SER A 16 -0.16 32.94 -5.59
CA SER A 16 0.13 31.59 -5.12
C SER A 16 0.50 30.83 -6.38
N SER A 17 1.78 30.52 -6.55
CA SER A 17 2.18 29.46 -7.47
C SER A 17 1.54 28.18 -6.95
N ASP A 18 0.28 27.95 -7.32
CA ASP A 18 -0.38 26.65 -7.20
C ASP A 18 0.36 25.73 -8.15
N THR A 19 1.53 25.27 -7.70
CA THR A 19 2.15 24.07 -8.24
C THR A 19 1.14 22.96 -7.94
N ALA A 20 0.36 22.60 -8.95
CA ALA A 20 -0.58 21.51 -8.86
C ALA A 20 0.17 20.29 -8.29
N ALA A 21 -0.43 19.63 -7.30
CA ALA A 21 0.19 18.47 -6.68
C ALA A 21 0.61 17.47 -7.77
N PRO A 22 1.81 16.87 -7.67
CA PRO A 22 2.29 15.97 -8.70
C PRO A 22 1.30 14.80 -8.87
N PRO A 23 1.12 14.30 -10.11
CA PRO A 23 0.23 13.18 -10.36
C PRO A 23 0.71 11.94 -9.60
N PRO A 24 -0.20 11.01 -9.22
CA PRO A 24 0.21 9.81 -8.51
C PRO A 24 1.16 8.96 -9.36
N GLY A 25 2.23 8.48 -8.73
CA GLY A 25 3.17 7.53 -9.33
C GLY A 25 2.52 6.16 -9.54
N ILE A 26 1.69 5.72 -8.59
CA ILE A 26 1.02 4.42 -8.62
C ILE A 26 -0.46 4.61 -8.29
N LYS A 27 -1.34 4.02 -9.10
CA LYS A 27 -2.77 3.94 -8.82
C LYS A 27 -3.18 2.48 -8.71
N VAL A 28 -3.95 2.15 -7.69
CA VAL A 28 -4.48 0.79 -7.47
C VAL A 28 -5.99 0.86 -7.48
N ARG A 29 -6.62 0.03 -8.31
CA ARG A 29 -8.07 -0.15 -8.32
C ARG A 29 -8.44 -1.53 -7.80
N ILE A 30 -9.39 -1.59 -6.89
CA ILE A 30 -10.01 -2.82 -6.39
C ILE A 30 -11.45 -2.88 -6.93
N THR A 31 -11.87 -4.06 -7.38
CA THR A 31 -13.24 -4.31 -7.87
C THR A 31 -13.98 -5.30 -6.99
N GLU A 32 -15.28 -5.48 -7.25
CA GLU A 32 -16.15 -6.41 -6.52
C GLU A 32 -15.67 -7.87 -6.58
N LYS A 33 -14.86 -8.21 -7.59
CA LYS A 33 -14.29 -9.56 -7.76
C LYS A 33 -13.36 -9.95 -6.60
N VAL A 34 -12.89 -9.00 -5.79
CA VAL A 34 -12.10 -9.29 -4.58
C VAL A 34 -12.91 -10.03 -3.50
N LYS A 35 -14.24 -10.09 -3.64
CA LYS A 35 -15.15 -10.74 -2.67
C LYS A 35 -14.69 -12.14 -2.27
N ASP A 36 -14.37 -12.98 -3.24
CA ASP A 36 -14.02 -14.38 -2.99
C ASP A 36 -12.69 -14.52 -2.25
N LEU A 37 -11.72 -13.64 -2.54
CA LEU A 37 -10.46 -13.54 -1.79
C LEU A 37 -10.71 -13.13 -0.33
N GLY A 38 -11.60 -12.16 -0.10
CA GLY A 38 -12.02 -11.76 1.24
C GLY A 38 -12.66 -12.89 2.03
N LEU A 39 -13.54 -13.68 1.39
CA LEU A 39 -14.16 -14.86 2.01
C LEU A 39 -13.14 -15.95 2.34
N MET A 40 -12.17 -16.19 1.46
CA MET A 40 -11.08 -17.12 1.71
C MET A 40 -10.25 -16.69 2.93
N TYR A 41 -9.89 -15.41 3.01
CA TYR A 41 -9.16 -14.87 4.15
C TYR A 41 -9.94 -15.06 5.47
N LEU A 42 -11.25 -14.75 5.48
CA LEU A 42 -12.10 -14.95 6.67
C LEU A 42 -12.13 -16.41 7.12
N LYS A 43 -12.25 -17.36 6.19
CA LYS A 43 -12.18 -18.80 6.51
C LYS A 43 -10.83 -19.21 7.08
N GLY A 44 -9.74 -18.58 6.62
CA GLY A 44 -8.39 -18.80 7.15
C GLY A 44 -8.17 -18.30 8.58
N LEU A 45 -9.08 -17.47 9.13
CA LEU A 45 -9.02 -17.04 10.53
C LEU A 45 -9.56 -18.09 11.51
N VAL A 46 -10.19 -19.15 11.02
CA VAL A 46 -10.68 -20.24 11.88
C VAL A 46 -9.48 -20.93 12.54
N ASN A 47 -9.59 -21.20 13.82
CA ASN A 47 -8.54 -21.69 14.73
C ASN A 47 -7.38 -20.73 14.99
N GLN A 48 -7.45 -19.48 14.50
CA GLN A 48 -6.52 -18.44 14.93
C GLN A 48 -6.93 -17.85 16.27
N GLN A 49 -5.94 -17.67 17.14
CA GLN A 49 -6.10 -17.08 18.46
C GLN A 49 -5.65 -15.61 18.44
N PHE A 50 -6.51 -14.73 18.94
CA PHE A 50 -6.28 -13.30 19.05
C PHE A 50 -6.17 -12.93 20.54
N GLN A 51 -5.06 -12.33 20.94
CA GLN A 51 -4.92 -11.81 22.30
C GLN A 51 -5.72 -10.52 22.45
N ILE A 52 -6.44 -10.38 23.57
CA ILE A 52 -7.17 -9.14 23.91
C ILE A 52 -6.56 -8.55 25.17
N GLU A 53 -5.79 -7.48 25.00
CA GLU A 53 -5.33 -6.68 26.13
C GLU A 53 -6.33 -5.56 26.38
N LYS A 54 -7.37 -5.82 27.19
CA LYS A 54 -8.32 -4.79 27.59
C LYS A 54 -8.56 -4.84 29.10
N LYS A 55 -8.11 -3.80 29.82
CA LYS A 55 -8.17 -3.69 31.29
C LYS A 55 -9.58 -3.89 31.87
N ASP A 56 -10.62 -3.60 31.10
CA ASP A 56 -12.02 -3.63 31.57
C ASP A 56 -12.74 -4.97 31.34
N LEU A 57 -12.13 -5.92 30.61
CA LEU A 57 -12.72 -7.22 30.32
C LEU A 57 -11.77 -8.33 30.79
N PRO A 58 -12.25 -9.33 31.56
CA PRO A 58 -11.43 -10.46 32.00
C PRO A 58 -11.25 -11.48 30.87
N ILE A 59 -10.95 -11.04 29.65
CA ILE A 59 -10.76 -11.87 28.46
C ILE A 59 -9.29 -11.79 28.11
N LYS A 60 -8.59 -12.92 28.18
CA LYS A 60 -7.17 -13.05 27.82
C LYS A 60 -7.02 -13.21 26.32
N SER A 61 -7.78 -14.14 25.75
CA SER A 61 -7.70 -14.47 24.33
C SER A 61 -9.05 -14.88 23.76
N VAL A 62 -9.15 -14.78 22.43
CA VAL A 62 -10.34 -15.14 21.64
C VAL A 62 -9.92 -15.98 20.47
N THR A 63 -10.55 -17.13 20.29
CA THR A 63 -10.32 -18.03 19.16
C THR A 63 -11.61 -18.19 18.36
N LEU A 64 -11.54 -18.01 17.03
CA LEU A 64 -12.66 -18.32 16.15
C LEU A 64 -12.66 -19.82 15.85
N THR A 65 -13.50 -20.61 16.51
CA THR A 65 -13.49 -22.08 16.40
C THR A 65 -14.38 -22.60 15.28
N LYS A 66 -15.39 -21.82 14.88
CA LYS A 66 -16.29 -22.17 13.77
C LYS A 66 -16.65 -20.92 12.99
N LEU A 67 -16.60 -21.02 11.67
CA LEU A 67 -17.13 -20.02 10.75
C LEU A 67 -17.79 -20.74 9.58
N GLN A 68 -19.08 -20.51 9.39
CA GLN A 68 -19.88 -21.05 8.28
C GLN A 68 -20.62 -19.90 7.63
N VAL A 69 -20.26 -19.63 6.39
CA VAL A 69 -20.88 -18.60 5.56
C VAL A 69 -20.95 -19.12 4.13
N ASP A 70 -22.14 -19.05 3.54
CA ASP A 70 -22.32 -19.32 2.12
C ASP A 70 -21.85 -18.09 1.31
N PRO A 71 -20.90 -18.23 0.37
CA PRO A 71 -20.46 -17.14 -0.51
C PRO A 71 -21.59 -16.43 -1.26
N THR A 72 -22.70 -17.12 -1.55
CA THR A 72 -23.87 -16.55 -2.21
C THR A 72 -24.66 -15.60 -1.31
N GLN A 73 -24.50 -15.76 0.02
CA GLN A 73 -25.13 -14.93 1.04
C GLN A 73 -24.26 -13.73 1.44
N VAL A 74 -23.10 -13.55 0.79
CA VAL A 74 -22.23 -12.40 0.99
C VAL A 74 -22.22 -11.54 -0.26
N ASP A 75 -22.50 -10.27 -0.04
CA ASP A 75 -22.53 -9.24 -1.07
C ASP A 75 -21.55 -8.11 -0.72
N LEU A 76 -20.87 -7.60 -1.74
CA LEU A 76 -19.86 -6.56 -1.63
C LEU A 76 -20.23 -5.45 -2.60
N LYS A 77 -20.63 -4.29 -2.07
CA LYS A 77 -21.13 -3.18 -2.87
C LYS A 77 -20.30 -1.93 -2.64
N PHE A 78 -19.98 -1.21 -3.70
CA PHE A 78 -19.38 0.11 -3.59
C PHE A 78 -20.48 1.17 -3.51
N GLN A 79 -20.48 1.91 -2.40
CA GLN A 79 -21.32 3.08 -2.22
C GLN A 79 -20.56 4.29 -2.75
N GLN A 80 -20.96 4.78 -3.93
CA GLN A 80 -20.27 5.86 -4.62
C GLN A 80 -20.05 7.08 -3.71
N ASN A 81 -18.80 7.58 -3.67
CA ASN A 81 -18.34 8.68 -2.81
C ASN A 81 -18.51 8.47 -1.30
N ILE A 82 -18.82 7.25 -0.85
CA ILE A 82 -19.06 6.95 0.56
C ILE A 82 -18.09 5.87 1.05
N GLY A 83 -18.08 4.68 0.46
CA GLY A 83 -17.31 3.56 1.00
C GLY A 83 -17.67 2.19 0.46
N LEU A 84 -17.15 1.16 1.12
CA LEU A 84 -17.36 -0.24 0.78
C LEU A 84 -18.36 -0.87 1.75
N GLN A 85 -19.48 -1.36 1.23
CA GLN A 85 -20.54 -1.99 2.00
C GLN A 85 -20.45 -3.52 1.89
N PHE A 86 -20.36 -4.17 3.04
CA PHE A 86 -20.46 -5.61 3.20
C PHE A 86 -21.85 -5.95 3.70
N GLU A 87 -22.55 -6.81 2.97
CA GLU A 87 -23.80 -7.43 3.41
C GLU A 87 -23.58 -8.92 3.56
N ILE A 88 -23.77 -9.43 4.76
CA ILE A 88 -23.66 -10.86 5.07
C ILE A 88 -25.02 -11.31 5.57
N LYS A 89 -25.57 -12.32 4.91
CA LYS A 89 -26.80 -13.01 5.31
C LYS A 89 -26.44 -14.39 5.86
N ASP A 90 -27.19 -14.83 6.85
CA ASP A 90 -27.11 -16.18 7.44
C ASP A 90 -25.68 -16.68 7.76
N LEU A 91 -24.94 -15.88 8.54
CA LEU A 91 -23.63 -16.26 9.06
C LEU A 91 -23.79 -17.07 10.36
N ASN A 92 -23.08 -18.20 10.43
CA ASN A 92 -22.98 -19.00 11.65
C ASN A 92 -21.53 -19.01 12.14
N PHE A 93 -21.29 -18.67 13.40
CA PHE A 93 -19.94 -18.68 13.96
C PHE A 93 -19.90 -19.12 15.43
N ALA A 94 -18.72 -19.56 15.88
CA ALA A 94 -18.42 -19.85 17.27
C ALA A 94 -17.09 -19.21 17.66
N LEU A 95 -17.10 -18.49 18.79
CA LEU A 95 -15.92 -17.90 19.42
C LEU A 95 -15.68 -18.59 20.75
N GLU A 96 -14.43 -18.92 21.03
CA GLU A 96 -13.96 -19.39 22.33
C GLU A 96 -13.18 -18.29 23.01
N LEU A 97 -13.69 -17.81 24.15
CA LEU A 97 -13.09 -16.76 24.97
C LEU A 97 -12.40 -17.40 26.17
N GLN A 98 -11.09 -17.26 26.29
CA GLN A 98 -10.37 -17.63 27.50
C GLN A 98 -10.43 -16.48 28.49
N ARG A 99 -10.94 -16.73 29.69
CA ARG A 99 -11.06 -15.74 30.76
C ARG A 99 -10.14 -16.07 31.92
N GLU A 100 -9.57 -15.02 32.49
CA GLU A 100 -8.71 -15.09 33.67
C GLU A 100 -8.97 -13.82 34.50
N LYS A 101 -9.48 -13.98 35.73
CA LYS A 101 -9.71 -12.86 36.64
C LYS A 101 -9.34 -13.23 38.07
N ASN A 102 -8.70 -12.30 38.76
CA ASN A 102 -8.53 -12.39 40.22
C ASN A 102 -9.88 -12.05 40.88
N VAL A 103 -10.43 -12.99 41.62
CA VAL A 103 -11.70 -12.86 42.34
C VAL A 103 -11.41 -12.98 43.83
N HIS A 104 -11.98 -12.07 44.61
CA HIS A 104 -11.90 -12.13 46.06
C HIS A 104 -13.09 -12.95 46.58
N PHE A 105 -12.81 -14.08 47.21
CA PHE A 105 -13.85 -14.96 47.75
C PHE A 105 -13.45 -15.38 49.17
N PHE A 106 -14.27 -15.01 50.16
CA PHE A 106 -14.05 -15.30 51.58
C PHE A 106 -12.64 -14.98 52.09
N LYS A 107 -12.16 -13.74 51.86
CA LYS A 107 -10.83 -13.22 52.30
C LYS A 107 -9.60 -13.83 51.59
N GLU A 108 -9.76 -14.75 50.64
CA GLU A 108 -8.67 -15.25 49.78
C GLU A 108 -8.79 -14.73 48.35
N PHE A 109 -7.65 -14.45 47.70
CA PHE A 109 -7.59 -14.17 46.26
C PHE A 109 -7.50 -15.48 45.48
N LYS A 110 -8.50 -15.76 44.64
CA LYS A 110 -8.50 -16.93 43.74
C LYS A 110 -8.52 -16.46 42.28
N ILE A 111 -7.73 -17.12 41.44
CA ILE A 111 -7.76 -16.89 40.00
C ILE A 111 -8.91 -17.73 39.42
N ASP A 112 -10.00 -17.09 39.01
CA ASP A 112 -11.05 -17.76 38.24
C ASP A 112 -10.61 -17.83 36.78
N LYS A 113 -10.24 -19.03 36.36
CA LYS A 113 -9.96 -19.37 34.95
C LYS A 113 -11.18 -20.05 34.38
N GLY A 114 -11.66 -19.60 33.24
CA GLY A 114 -12.84 -20.19 32.61
C GLY A 114 -12.94 -19.88 31.13
N THR A 115 -13.51 -20.80 30.40
CA THR A 115 -13.80 -20.62 28.98
C THR A 115 -15.24 -20.13 28.81
N THR A 116 -15.48 -19.27 27.83
CA THR A 116 -16.83 -18.95 27.36
C THR A 116 -16.90 -19.24 25.88
N ILE A 117 -17.78 -20.15 25.48
CA ILE A 117 -18.11 -20.39 24.09
C ILE A 117 -19.30 -19.51 23.74
N PHE A 118 -19.13 -18.65 22.75
CA PHE A 118 -20.16 -17.76 22.22
C PHE A 118 -20.50 -18.21 20.80
N THR A 119 -21.76 -18.51 20.55
CA THR A 119 -22.24 -18.97 19.22
C THR A 119 -23.31 -18.01 18.71
N GLY A 120 -23.14 -17.56 17.47
CA GLY A 120 -24.14 -16.81 16.73
C GLY A 120 -24.66 -17.65 15.57
N GLU A 121 -25.97 -17.78 15.47
CA GLU A 121 -26.66 -18.48 14.38
C GLU A 121 -27.61 -17.51 13.67
N GLY A 122 -27.71 -17.62 12.34
CA GLY A 122 -28.55 -16.75 11.52
C GLY A 122 -28.11 -15.28 11.57
N VAL A 123 -26.80 -15.03 11.61
CA VAL A 123 -26.27 -13.67 11.79
C VAL A 123 -26.37 -12.91 10.47
N ARG A 124 -27.01 -11.75 10.53
CA ARG A 124 -27.11 -10.80 9.44
C ARG A 124 -26.34 -9.54 9.79
N ALA A 125 -25.39 -9.16 8.95
CA ALA A 125 -24.54 -8.00 9.14
C ALA A 125 -24.56 -7.10 7.91
N MET A 126 -24.71 -5.80 8.12
CA MET A 126 -24.49 -4.77 7.13
C MET A 126 -23.45 -3.82 7.71
N ILE A 127 -22.30 -3.71 7.05
CA ILE A 127 -21.17 -2.91 7.51
C ILE A 127 -20.71 -2.04 6.34
N LEU A 128 -20.88 -0.74 6.46
CA LEU A 128 -20.34 0.26 5.55
C LEU A 128 -19.02 0.78 6.11
N VAL A 129 -17.94 0.53 5.38
CA VAL A 129 -16.58 0.95 5.70
C VAL A 129 -16.24 2.16 4.85
N ARG A 130 -16.00 3.30 5.48
CA ARG A 130 -15.47 4.49 4.83
C ARG A 130 -13.95 4.43 4.91
N MET A 131 -13.27 4.84 3.85
CA MET A 131 -11.81 4.84 3.77
C MET A 131 -11.34 6.26 3.54
N ASN A 132 -10.31 6.65 4.26
CA ASN A 132 -9.67 7.96 4.14
C ASN A 132 -8.15 7.85 4.26
N GLN A 133 -7.49 8.93 3.89
CA GLN A 133 -6.07 9.09 4.12
C GLN A 133 -5.85 9.71 5.50
N ASN A 134 -4.95 9.12 6.31
CA ASN A 134 -4.52 9.77 7.55
C ASN A 134 -3.40 10.81 7.28
N PRO A 135 -3.08 11.70 8.24
CA PRO A 135 -2.05 12.73 8.04
C PRO A 135 -0.64 12.22 7.72
N LYS A 136 -0.36 10.93 7.96
CA LYS A 136 0.90 10.27 7.61
C LYS A 136 0.87 9.64 6.21
N GLY A 137 -0.22 9.79 5.48
CA GLY A 137 -0.44 9.17 4.17
C GLY A 137 -0.74 7.67 4.22
N HIS A 138 -1.13 7.11 5.38
CA HIS A 138 -1.58 5.73 5.46
C HIS A 138 -3.09 5.64 5.15
N LEU A 139 -3.50 4.46 4.69
CA LEU A 139 -4.92 4.09 4.65
C LEU A 139 -5.48 4.02 6.07
N ASN A 140 -6.63 4.62 6.28
CA ASN A 140 -7.39 4.54 7.50
C ASN A 140 -8.86 4.23 7.18
N VAL A 141 -9.54 3.55 8.10
CA VAL A 141 -10.97 3.26 7.99
C VAL A 141 -11.77 3.95 9.09
N GLU A 142 -13.00 4.31 8.73
CA GLU A 142 -14.02 4.84 9.61
C GLU A 142 -15.30 3.99 9.45
N ILE A 143 -15.84 3.52 10.57
CA ILE A 143 -17.11 2.80 10.63
C ILE A 143 -17.99 3.53 11.64
N ARG A 144 -18.96 4.29 11.14
CA ARG A 144 -19.91 5.01 12.00
C ARG A 144 -20.88 4.04 12.65
N LYS A 145 -21.55 4.50 13.70
CA LYS A 145 -22.48 3.66 14.48
C LYS A 145 -23.69 3.25 13.64
N GLU A 146 -24.18 4.14 12.79
CA GLU A 146 -25.28 3.94 11.84
C GLU A 146 -24.89 3.03 10.66
N ASP A 147 -23.60 3.01 10.32
CA ASP A 147 -23.00 2.28 9.21
C ASP A 147 -22.75 0.80 9.56
N CYS A 148 -22.96 0.39 10.81
CA CYS A 148 -22.82 -1.01 11.24
C CYS A 148 -24.08 -1.51 11.93
N LYS A 149 -24.78 -2.44 11.25
CA LYS A 149 -25.99 -3.09 11.75
C LYS A 149 -25.77 -4.59 11.78
N ILE A 150 -25.79 -5.17 12.97
CA ILE A 150 -25.64 -6.61 13.15
C ILE A 150 -26.83 -7.14 13.94
N THR A 151 -27.43 -8.20 13.44
CA THR A 151 -28.54 -8.94 14.05
C THR A 151 -28.23 -10.43 13.99
N ALA A 152 -28.81 -11.21 14.89
CA ALA A 152 -28.68 -12.65 14.91
C ALA A 152 -30.01 -13.24 15.35
N ASP A 153 -30.38 -14.36 14.73
CA ASP A 153 -31.61 -15.06 15.06
C ASP A 153 -31.47 -15.73 16.42
N THR A 154 -30.33 -16.41 16.64
CA THR A 154 -30.01 -17.02 17.92
C THR A 154 -28.59 -16.67 18.38
N ILE A 155 -28.46 -16.36 19.67
CA ILE A 155 -27.18 -16.19 20.35
C ILE A 155 -27.17 -17.14 21.54
N LYS A 156 -26.21 -18.06 21.57
CA LYS A 156 -26.02 -18.98 22.71
C LYS A 156 -24.66 -18.74 23.33
N THR A 157 -24.59 -18.87 24.65
CA THR A 157 -23.37 -18.73 25.42
C THR A 157 -23.30 -19.90 26.38
N LYS A 158 -22.12 -20.53 26.45
CA LYS A 158 -21.84 -21.63 27.37
C LYS A 158 -20.54 -21.31 28.07
N SER A 159 -20.61 -21.11 29.37
CA SER A 159 -19.49 -20.63 30.17
C SER A 159 -19.12 -21.64 31.26
N THR A 160 -17.83 -21.88 31.46
CA THR A 160 -17.34 -22.72 32.56
C THR A 160 -16.90 -21.87 33.75
N GLY A 161 -16.68 -22.49 34.92
CA GLY A 161 -16.23 -21.80 36.14
C GLY A 161 -17.36 -21.13 36.94
N PHE A 162 -17.01 -20.55 38.08
CA PHE A 162 -17.97 -20.01 39.05
C PHE A 162 -18.69 -18.76 38.50
N ILE A 163 -17.95 -17.87 37.83
CA ILE A 163 -18.51 -16.68 37.15
C ILE A 163 -19.28 -17.08 35.88
N GLY A 164 -18.92 -18.20 35.24
CA GLY A 164 -19.57 -18.68 34.02
C GLY A 164 -21.06 -18.99 34.20
N LYS A 165 -21.43 -19.66 35.30
CA LYS A 165 -22.83 -20.00 35.59
C LYS A 165 -23.73 -18.76 35.76
N VAL A 166 -23.17 -17.64 36.24
CA VAL A 166 -23.88 -16.36 36.37
C VAL A 166 -24.07 -15.73 34.98
N LEU A 167 -23.05 -15.75 34.12
CA LEU A 167 -23.14 -15.20 32.75
C LEU A 167 -24.13 -15.97 31.88
N ASP A 168 -24.21 -17.29 32.01
CA ASP A 168 -25.14 -18.15 31.28
C ASP A 168 -26.62 -17.88 31.67
N LEU A 169 -26.86 -17.41 32.90
CA LEU A 169 -28.20 -17.01 33.37
C LEU A 169 -28.71 -15.72 32.70
N PHE A 170 -27.81 -14.87 32.22
CA PHE A 170 -28.16 -13.55 31.68
C PHE A 170 -28.15 -13.51 30.14
N LYS A 171 -28.94 -14.38 29.49
CA LYS A 171 -29.14 -14.41 28.01
C LYS A 171 -29.50 -13.05 27.38
N ARG A 172 -30.16 -12.15 28.12
CA ARG A 172 -30.46 -10.78 27.64
C ARG A 172 -29.21 -9.91 27.52
N LEU A 173 -28.23 -10.09 28.42
CA LEU A 173 -26.97 -9.34 28.42
C LEU A 173 -26.06 -9.79 27.27
N THR A 174 -26.08 -11.07 26.89
CA THR A 174 -25.24 -11.58 25.79
C THR A 174 -25.68 -11.04 24.42
N LYS A 175 -26.99 -10.98 24.14
CA LYS A 175 -27.53 -10.33 22.94
C LYS A 175 -27.21 -8.83 22.89
N HIS A 176 -27.30 -8.16 24.03
CA HIS A 176 -26.94 -6.74 24.15
C HIS A 176 -25.44 -6.50 23.91
N PHE A 177 -24.59 -7.36 24.47
CA PHE A 177 -23.15 -7.30 24.31
C PHE A 177 -22.74 -7.50 22.85
N PHE A 178 -23.27 -8.53 22.19
CA PHE A 178 -23.05 -8.81 20.77
C PHE A 178 -23.36 -7.59 19.89
N LYS A 179 -24.56 -7.01 20.08
CA LYS A 179 -25.01 -5.84 19.31
C LYS A 179 -24.19 -4.58 19.61
N LYS A 180 -23.79 -4.35 20.86
CA LYS A 180 -23.10 -3.11 21.26
C LYS A 180 -21.59 -3.13 21.13
N LYS A 181 -20.94 -4.31 21.11
CA LYS A 181 -19.47 -4.40 21.21
C LYS A 181 -18.77 -4.78 19.92
N ILE A 182 -19.43 -5.47 18.99
CA ILE A 182 -18.77 -5.86 17.73
C ILE A 182 -18.50 -4.64 16.85
N CYS A 183 -19.53 -3.86 16.52
CA CYS A 183 -19.37 -2.70 15.64
C CYS A 183 -18.27 -1.72 16.12
N PRO A 184 -18.23 -1.31 17.41
CA PRO A 184 -17.16 -0.43 17.89
C PRO A 184 -15.77 -1.08 17.97
N ALA A 185 -15.67 -2.41 17.93
CA ALA A 185 -14.38 -3.12 17.98
C ALA A 185 -13.74 -3.29 16.59
N LEU A 186 -14.52 -3.26 15.51
CA LEU A 186 -14.02 -3.49 14.15
C LEU A 186 -13.04 -2.42 13.69
N GLN A 187 -13.42 -1.15 13.79
CA GLN A 187 -12.58 -0.03 13.35
C GLN A 187 -11.17 -0.02 13.97
N PRO A 188 -10.99 -0.04 15.31
CA PRO A 188 -9.66 -0.03 15.89
C PRO A 188 -8.86 -1.28 15.53
N MET A 189 -9.51 -2.44 15.39
CA MET A 189 -8.84 -3.67 14.96
C MET A 189 -8.29 -3.56 13.53
N ILE A 190 -9.06 -2.99 12.60
CA ILE A 190 -8.62 -2.77 11.21
C ILE A 190 -7.52 -1.71 11.17
N ASN A 191 -7.72 -0.56 11.83
CA ASN A 191 -6.73 0.52 11.82
C ASN A 191 -5.40 0.13 12.47
N ASN A 192 -5.41 -0.72 13.49
CA ASN A 192 -4.17 -1.26 14.06
C ASN A 192 -3.39 -2.09 13.02
N LYS A 193 -4.05 -2.95 12.24
CA LYS A 193 -3.40 -3.71 11.17
C LYS A 193 -2.88 -2.82 10.04
N LEU A 194 -3.60 -1.74 9.71
CA LEU A 194 -3.18 -0.78 8.68
C LEU A 194 -2.01 0.10 9.14
N LYS A 195 -1.89 0.37 10.45
CA LYS A 195 -0.82 1.19 11.03
C LYS A 195 0.56 0.55 10.87
N ASP A 196 0.63 -0.78 10.90
CA ASP A 196 1.89 -1.53 10.81
C ASP A 196 2.44 -1.61 9.38
N LEU A 197 1.66 -1.18 8.38
CA LEU A 197 2.14 -1.07 7.01
C LEU A 197 3.06 0.15 6.89
N SER A 198 4.35 -0.09 6.64
CA SER A 198 5.27 0.98 6.27
C SER A 198 4.80 1.64 4.98
N MET A 199 4.96 2.97 4.86
CA MET A 199 4.71 3.71 3.61
C MET A 199 6.01 4.03 2.86
N ILE A 200 7.15 3.76 3.48
CA ILE A 200 8.48 3.94 2.89
C ILE A 200 9.19 2.59 2.94
N LYS A 201 9.86 2.23 1.85
CA LYS A 201 10.65 0.99 1.76
C LYS A 201 11.97 1.26 1.08
N THR A 202 13.06 0.84 1.71
CA THR A 202 14.37 0.81 1.06
C THR A 202 14.37 -0.26 -0.03
N VAL A 203 14.56 0.18 -1.26
CA VAL A 203 14.60 -0.68 -2.46
C VAL A 203 16.03 -1.02 -2.87
N HIS A 204 17.01 -0.21 -2.45
CA HIS A 204 18.43 -0.47 -2.71
C HIS A 204 19.32 0.09 -1.59
N GLU A 205 19.77 -0.78 -0.68
CA GLU A 205 20.58 -0.39 0.49
C GLU A 205 21.89 0.30 0.13
N GLY A 206 22.67 -0.27 -0.81
CA GLY A 206 23.99 0.29 -1.16
C GLY A 206 23.96 1.68 -1.80
N ARG A 207 22.80 2.13 -2.27
CA ARG A 207 22.56 3.48 -2.83
C ARG A 207 21.63 4.31 -1.96
N GLN A 208 21.18 3.72 -0.85
CA GLN A 208 20.21 4.29 0.05
C GLN A 208 18.97 4.79 -0.71
N LEU A 209 18.48 4.00 -1.68
CA LEU A 209 17.26 4.37 -2.42
C LEU A 209 16.04 3.87 -1.66
N ASP A 210 15.18 4.82 -1.32
CA ASP A 210 13.90 4.61 -0.67
C ASP A 210 12.75 4.89 -1.64
N LEU A 211 11.66 4.15 -1.49
CA LEU A 211 10.41 4.34 -2.22
C LEU A 211 9.32 4.76 -1.24
N ASP A 212 8.77 5.96 -1.43
CA ASP A 212 7.57 6.46 -0.76
C ASP A 212 6.32 6.07 -1.57
N TYR A 213 5.53 5.17 -1.00
CA TYR A 213 4.23 4.73 -1.49
C TYR A 213 3.13 5.07 -0.49
N SER A 214 3.28 6.18 0.24
CA SER A 214 2.16 6.82 0.94
C SER A 214 1.07 7.23 -0.06
N LEU A 215 -0.17 7.26 0.42
CA LEU A 215 -1.29 7.81 -0.35
C LEU A 215 -0.96 9.26 -0.76
N SER A 216 -1.38 9.65 -1.96
CA SER A 216 -1.25 11.02 -2.48
C SER A 216 -2.55 11.81 -2.38
N SER A 217 -3.67 11.12 -2.17
CA SER A 217 -5.00 11.69 -2.04
C SER A 217 -5.92 10.77 -1.24
N ASP A 218 -7.12 11.26 -0.93
CA ASP A 218 -8.21 10.42 -0.43
C ASP A 218 -8.60 9.33 -1.44
N ILE A 219 -9.25 8.29 -0.90
CA ILE A 219 -9.66 7.10 -1.64
C ILE A 219 -10.93 7.42 -2.42
N ALA A 220 -10.89 7.22 -3.73
CA ALA A 220 -12.04 7.45 -4.59
C ALA A 220 -12.88 6.17 -4.70
N VAL A 221 -14.18 6.28 -4.39
CA VAL A 221 -15.12 5.15 -4.48
C VAL A 221 -16.14 5.42 -5.56
N THR A 222 -16.15 4.59 -6.60
CA THR A 222 -17.16 4.61 -7.68
C THR A 222 -18.27 3.61 -7.37
N SER A 223 -19.26 3.47 -8.25
CA SER A 223 -20.28 2.42 -8.11
C SER A 223 -19.77 0.99 -8.35
N ARG A 224 -18.55 0.83 -8.89
CA ARG A 224 -17.99 -0.49 -9.28
C ARG A 224 -16.58 -0.74 -8.79
N SER A 225 -15.94 0.26 -8.19
CA SER A 225 -14.53 0.20 -7.83
C SER A 225 -14.17 1.09 -6.67
N LEU A 226 -13.03 0.77 -6.08
CA LEU A 226 -12.30 1.59 -5.14
C LEU A 226 -10.91 1.86 -5.69
N ASP A 227 -10.56 3.14 -5.80
CA ASP A 227 -9.33 3.61 -6.40
C ASP A 227 -8.48 4.33 -5.34
N MET A 228 -7.23 3.87 -5.20
CA MET A 228 -6.23 4.43 -4.29
C MET A 228 -5.08 4.99 -5.10
N SER A 229 -4.72 6.24 -4.83
CA SER A 229 -3.61 6.93 -5.47
C SER A 229 -2.44 7.03 -4.48
N PHE A 230 -1.28 6.54 -4.89
CA PHE A 230 -0.05 6.52 -4.12
C PHE A 230 1.00 7.38 -4.80
N LYS A 231 1.85 8.04 -4.00
CA LYS A 231 2.91 8.91 -4.51
C LYS A 231 3.85 8.18 -5.47
N GLY A 232 4.30 6.99 -5.09
CA GLY A 232 5.24 6.20 -5.90
C GLY A 232 6.54 6.97 -6.19
N LEU A 233 7.08 7.65 -5.18
CA LEU A 233 8.22 8.55 -5.33
C LEU A 233 9.48 7.88 -4.80
N MET A 234 10.49 7.71 -5.66
CA MET A 234 11.79 7.21 -5.23
C MET A 234 12.73 8.37 -4.90
N PHE A 235 13.57 8.19 -3.89
CA PHE A 235 14.52 9.20 -3.44
C PHE A 235 15.73 8.59 -2.76
N VAL A 236 16.79 9.40 -2.61
CA VAL A 236 17.97 9.01 -1.83
C VAL A 236 17.69 9.35 -0.37
N HIS A 237 17.92 8.39 0.53
CA HIS A 237 17.69 8.53 1.96
C HIS A 237 18.30 9.82 2.51
N GLY A 238 17.51 10.55 3.30
CA GLY A 238 17.94 11.81 3.90
C GLY A 238 18.14 12.97 2.92
N LYS A 239 17.76 12.83 1.64
CA LYS A 239 17.78 13.93 0.66
C LYS A 239 16.36 14.36 0.29
N ASP A 240 16.18 15.67 0.21
CA ASP A 240 14.92 16.26 -0.26
C ASP A 240 14.70 16.02 -1.76
N VAL A 241 13.43 15.94 -2.13
CA VAL A 241 13.00 15.70 -3.51
C VAL A 241 12.23 16.91 -4.01
N ASP A 242 12.81 17.61 -4.98
CA ASP A 242 12.06 18.56 -5.79
C ASP A 242 11.24 17.82 -6.85
N THR A 243 9.95 17.67 -6.62
CA THR A 243 9.04 17.00 -7.55
C THR A 243 8.82 17.77 -8.84
N ASN A 244 9.09 19.08 -8.87
CA ASN A 244 8.98 19.89 -10.10
C ASN A 244 10.12 19.59 -11.08
N SER A 245 11.25 19.08 -10.58
CA SER A 245 12.36 18.60 -11.42
C SER A 245 12.08 17.25 -12.09
N ILE A 246 11.03 16.54 -11.65
CA ILE A 246 10.65 15.25 -12.21
C ILE A 246 9.69 15.49 -13.37
N LYS A 247 10.01 14.90 -14.53
CA LYS A 247 9.11 14.96 -15.67
C LYS A 247 7.72 14.43 -15.27
N PRO A 248 6.65 15.23 -15.45
CA PRO A 248 5.31 14.81 -15.06
C PRO A 248 4.87 13.63 -15.94
N GLY A 249 3.95 12.83 -15.39
CA GLY A 249 3.32 11.74 -16.11
C GLY A 249 1.81 11.94 -16.18
N ILE A 250 1.17 11.10 -16.99
CA ILE A 250 -0.30 11.04 -17.02
C ILE A 250 -0.78 10.13 -15.89
N GLU A 251 -1.81 10.57 -15.17
CA GLU A 251 -2.45 9.75 -14.13
C GLU A 251 -3.03 8.47 -14.77
N PRO A 252 -2.79 7.27 -14.20
CA PRO A 252 -3.37 6.05 -14.73
C PRO A 252 -4.90 6.05 -14.64
N VAL A 253 -5.55 5.63 -15.73
CA VAL A 253 -7.01 5.48 -15.81
C VAL A 253 -7.33 4.04 -16.18
N PHE A 254 -8.30 3.44 -15.48
CA PHE A 254 -8.77 2.08 -15.77
C PHE A 254 -10.20 2.15 -16.32
N THR A 255 -10.47 1.41 -17.39
CA THR A 255 -11.82 1.32 -17.98
C THR A 255 -12.46 -0.05 -17.72
N GLU A 256 -11.64 -1.05 -17.44
CA GLU A 256 -11.99 -2.43 -17.26
C GLU A 256 -12.32 -2.76 -15.79
N THR A 257 -13.17 -3.78 -15.60
CA THR A 257 -13.55 -4.31 -14.28
C THR A 257 -13.57 -5.85 -14.23
N ASN A 258 -12.92 -6.51 -15.20
CA ASN A 258 -12.81 -7.95 -15.30
C ASN A 258 -11.85 -8.63 -14.30
N HIS A 259 -10.96 -7.88 -13.63
CA HIS A 259 -9.97 -8.39 -12.65
C HIS A 259 -10.27 -7.88 -11.23
N MET A 260 -9.75 -8.57 -10.21
CA MET A 260 -9.90 -8.16 -8.80
C MET A 260 -9.16 -6.85 -8.49
N VAL A 261 -7.95 -6.73 -9.04
CA VAL A 261 -7.04 -5.61 -8.79
C VAL A 261 -6.43 -5.14 -10.11
N TYR A 262 -6.36 -3.83 -10.28
CA TYR A 262 -5.59 -3.18 -11.33
C TYR A 262 -4.51 -2.32 -10.70
N VAL A 263 -3.33 -2.32 -11.31
CA VAL A 263 -2.21 -1.46 -10.91
C VAL A 263 -1.80 -0.66 -12.12
N GLY A 264 -1.86 0.65 -12.00
CA GLY A 264 -1.39 1.62 -12.98
C GLY A 264 -0.14 2.29 -12.44
N ILE A 265 0.88 2.39 -13.27
CA ILE A 265 2.16 3.02 -12.93
C ILE A 265 2.39 4.13 -13.96
N SER A 266 2.56 5.36 -13.50
CA SER A 266 2.71 6.52 -14.38
C SER A 266 4.16 6.75 -14.78
N GLU A 267 4.37 7.55 -15.81
CA GLU A 267 5.71 8.03 -16.18
C GLU A 267 6.37 8.80 -15.03
N PHE A 268 5.59 9.44 -14.15
CA PHE A 268 6.10 10.14 -12.98
C PHE A 268 6.86 9.20 -12.03
N PHE A 269 6.34 7.98 -11.81
CA PHE A 269 7.05 6.95 -11.01
C PHE A 269 8.40 6.60 -11.64
N PHE A 270 8.42 6.31 -12.95
CA PHE A 270 9.64 5.90 -13.64
C PHE A 270 10.67 7.02 -13.71
N ASN A 271 10.25 8.25 -14.05
CA ASN A 271 11.13 9.42 -14.10
C ASN A 271 11.63 9.81 -12.69
N GLY A 272 10.81 9.63 -11.65
CA GLY A 272 11.24 9.80 -10.25
C GLY A 272 12.32 8.79 -9.85
N ALA A 273 12.15 7.51 -10.22
CA ALA A 273 13.18 6.48 -10.02
C ALA A 273 14.48 6.82 -10.78
N ALA A 274 14.38 7.25 -12.04
CA ALA A 274 15.53 7.66 -12.83
C ALA A 274 16.27 8.86 -12.21
N MET A 275 15.54 9.86 -11.73
CA MET A 275 16.09 11.02 -11.02
C MET A 275 16.77 10.61 -9.70
N ALA A 276 16.20 9.70 -8.93
CA ALA A 276 16.80 9.20 -7.70
C ALA A 276 18.09 8.43 -7.96
N ILE A 277 18.11 7.59 -9.01
CA ILE A 277 19.31 6.87 -9.45
C ILE A 277 20.40 7.87 -9.88
N TYR A 278 20.04 8.88 -10.67
CA TYR A 278 20.97 9.96 -11.05
C TYR A 278 21.56 10.67 -9.82
N LYS A 279 20.70 11.07 -8.86
CA LYS A 279 21.11 11.75 -7.62
C LYS A 279 21.87 10.85 -6.62
N SER A 280 21.85 9.53 -6.81
CA SER A 280 22.66 8.60 -6.02
C SER A 280 24.14 8.62 -6.39
N GLY A 281 24.49 9.25 -7.52
CA GLY A 281 25.87 9.47 -7.94
C GLY A 281 26.40 8.41 -8.92
N PRO A 282 27.71 8.45 -9.23
CA PRO A 282 28.33 7.52 -10.16
C PRO A 282 28.30 6.10 -9.61
N PHE A 283 28.41 5.14 -10.51
CA PHE A 283 28.40 3.74 -10.17
C PHE A 283 29.58 3.00 -10.78
N GLU A 284 30.15 2.12 -9.97
CA GLU A 284 31.21 1.22 -10.40
C GLU A 284 30.60 -0.02 -11.02
N VAL A 285 31.08 -0.33 -12.22
CA VAL A 285 30.63 -1.47 -13.00
C VAL A 285 31.85 -2.28 -13.30
N ASN A 286 31.90 -3.49 -12.74
CA ASN A 286 32.83 -4.46 -13.23
C ASN A 286 32.20 -5.06 -14.49
N VAL A 287 32.73 -4.75 -15.67
CA VAL A 287 32.31 -5.43 -16.91
C VAL A 287 33.07 -6.75 -16.96
N PRO A 288 32.41 -7.89 -16.65
CA PRO A 288 33.10 -9.16 -16.69
C PRO A 288 33.61 -9.43 -18.10
N LYS A 289 34.79 -10.06 -18.19
CA LYS A 289 35.28 -10.72 -19.41
C LYS A 289 34.34 -11.90 -19.72
N LEU A 290 33.18 -11.59 -20.31
CA LEU A 290 32.10 -12.51 -20.63
C LEU A 290 31.42 -13.23 -19.43
N GLU A 291 30.11 -13.40 -19.62
CA GLU A 291 29.17 -14.28 -18.90
C GLU A 291 28.56 -13.82 -17.56
N GLY A 292 27.22 -13.70 -17.57
CA GLY A 292 26.40 -14.08 -16.41
C GLY A 292 25.39 -13.06 -15.90
N LEU A 293 25.71 -11.76 -15.82
CA LEU A 293 24.79 -10.76 -15.25
C LEU A 293 24.18 -9.83 -16.29
N ARG A 294 22.86 -9.99 -16.52
CA ARG A 294 22.00 -9.08 -17.30
C ARG A 294 21.69 -7.78 -16.54
N SER A 295 22.71 -7.05 -16.09
CA SER A 295 22.51 -5.66 -15.66
C SER A 295 22.29 -4.79 -16.90
N ILE A 296 21.36 -3.82 -16.85
CA ILE A 296 21.09 -2.85 -17.94
C ILE A 296 22.39 -2.17 -18.38
N VAL A 297 23.26 -1.91 -17.41
CA VAL A 297 24.56 -1.31 -17.63
C VAL A 297 25.49 -2.20 -18.47
N ASN A 298 25.53 -3.51 -18.23
CA ASN A 298 26.36 -4.42 -19.02
C ASN A 298 25.86 -4.50 -20.47
N VAL A 299 24.54 -4.43 -20.67
CA VAL A 299 23.92 -4.38 -22.00
C VAL A 299 24.31 -3.09 -22.75
N LEU A 300 24.30 -1.94 -22.06
CA LEU A 300 24.74 -0.65 -22.60
C LEU A 300 26.23 -0.69 -22.99
N LEU A 301 27.11 -1.13 -22.07
CA LEU A 301 28.56 -1.13 -22.27
C LEU A 301 29.00 -2.14 -23.35
N GLY A 302 28.33 -3.30 -23.42
CA GLY A 302 28.58 -4.30 -24.46
C GLY A 302 28.20 -3.82 -25.87
N ALA A 303 27.13 -3.02 -26.01
CA ALA A 303 26.72 -2.46 -27.30
C ALA A 303 27.70 -1.41 -27.86
N VAL A 304 28.54 -0.85 -27.00
CA VAL A 304 29.48 0.24 -27.32
C VAL A 304 30.93 -0.26 -27.50
N GLY A 305 31.19 -1.54 -27.21
CA GLY A 305 32.51 -2.16 -27.41
C GLY A 305 33.58 -1.74 -26.38
N ILE A 306 33.16 -1.34 -25.17
CA ILE A 306 34.08 -0.93 -24.10
C ILE A 306 34.79 -2.17 -23.54
N GLN A 307 36.11 -2.07 -23.34
CA GLN A 307 36.98 -3.15 -22.85
C GLN A 307 36.57 -3.61 -21.43
N PRO A 308 36.71 -4.92 -21.12
CA PRO A 308 36.43 -5.45 -19.78
C PRO A 308 37.34 -4.84 -18.70
N GLY A 309 36.76 -4.45 -17.57
CA GLY A 309 37.47 -3.82 -16.46
C GLY A 309 36.53 -3.12 -15.47
N LEU A 310 37.10 -2.50 -14.43
CA LEU A 310 36.36 -1.64 -13.51
C LEU A 310 36.11 -0.28 -14.19
N LEU A 311 34.86 -0.02 -14.53
CA LEU A 311 34.44 1.23 -15.16
C LEU A 311 33.66 2.06 -14.17
N LYS A 312 34.05 3.32 -14.05
CA LYS A 312 33.22 4.32 -13.39
C LYS A 312 32.26 4.89 -14.41
N VAL A 313 30.98 4.62 -14.22
CA VAL A 313 29.92 5.12 -15.07
C VAL A 313 29.16 6.20 -14.32
N LYS A 314 29.00 7.36 -14.94
CA LYS A 314 28.30 8.51 -14.41
C LYS A 314 27.18 8.87 -15.38
N LEU A 315 25.97 9.00 -14.87
CA LEU A 315 24.88 9.61 -15.64
C LEU A 315 25.16 11.11 -15.77
N THR A 316 25.11 11.65 -16.98
CA THR A 316 25.30 13.10 -17.21
C THR A 316 24.04 13.87 -16.87
N GLU A 317 22.88 13.29 -17.17
CA GLU A 317 21.55 13.76 -16.78
C GLU A 317 20.65 12.62 -16.27
N ALA A 318 19.50 13.00 -15.69
CA ALA A 318 18.51 12.02 -15.26
C ALA A 318 17.86 11.36 -16.48
N PRO A 319 17.85 10.01 -16.59
CA PRO A 319 17.21 9.34 -17.70
C PRO A 319 15.74 9.71 -17.85
N ILE A 320 15.31 9.94 -19.09
CA ILE A 320 13.92 10.26 -19.39
C ILE A 320 13.21 8.99 -19.83
N ILE A 321 12.19 8.60 -19.07
CA ILE A 321 11.37 7.41 -19.33
C ILE A 321 10.00 7.83 -19.86
N GLN A 322 9.55 7.14 -20.91
CA GLN A 322 8.26 7.37 -21.57
C GLN A 322 7.49 6.05 -21.71
N ILE A 323 6.17 6.12 -21.55
CA ILE A 323 5.24 5.01 -21.73
C ILE A 323 4.50 5.21 -23.05
N SER A 324 4.50 4.18 -23.88
CA SER A 324 3.74 4.15 -25.13
C SER A 324 3.00 2.83 -25.29
N LYS A 325 2.15 2.72 -26.32
CA LYS A 325 1.50 1.45 -26.68
C LYS A 325 2.52 0.34 -27.03
N ALA A 326 3.73 0.70 -27.44
CA ALA A 326 4.80 -0.24 -27.79
C ALA A 326 5.62 -0.73 -26.57
N GLY A 327 5.37 -0.17 -25.38
CA GLY A 327 6.10 -0.45 -24.15
C GLY A 327 6.76 0.79 -23.56
N LEU A 328 7.77 0.57 -22.70
CA LEU A 328 8.59 1.62 -22.12
C LEU A 328 9.74 1.98 -23.04
N SER A 329 10.12 3.24 -23.08
CA SER A 329 11.39 3.67 -23.66
C SER A 329 12.15 4.58 -22.70
N ALA A 330 13.47 4.49 -22.67
CA ALA A 330 14.33 5.40 -21.93
C ALA A 330 15.42 6.00 -22.81
N THR A 331 15.72 7.27 -22.59
CA THR A 331 16.93 7.92 -23.08
C THR A 331 17.92 8.02 -21.92
N VAL A 332 19.14 7.53 -22.15
CA VAL A 332 20.18 7.42 -21.13
C VAL A 332 21.48 7.99 -21.68
N ASP A 333 22.01 8.98 -20.99
CA ASP A 333 23.28 9.61 -21.32
C ASP A 333 24.28 9.34 -20.20
N ILE A 334 25.39 8.70 -20.56
CA ILE A 334 26.43 8.29 -19.64
C ILE A 334 27.80 8.81 -20.07
N GLU A 335 28.58 9.16 -19.08
CA GLU A 335 30.01 9.35 -19.17
C GLU A 335 30.69 8.15 -18.52
N THR A 336 31.56 7.48 -19.27
CA THR A 336 32.32 6.33 -18.77
C THR A 336 33.80 6.67 -18.70
N GLN A 337 34.44 6.34 -17.58
CA GLN A 337 35.88 6.51 -17.40
C GLN A 337 36.50 5.19 -16.93
N SER A 338 37.51 4.73 -17.66
CA SER A 338 38.43 3.66 -17.22
C SER A 338 39.64 4.29 -16.53
N GLU A 339 40.23 3.61 -15.55
CA GLU A 339 41.47 4.07 -14.91
C GLU A 339 42.55 4.33 -15.97
N GLY A 340 43.07 5.55 -15.99
CA GLY A 340 44.12 5.98 -16.93
C GLY A 340 43.66 6.33 -18.35
N GLN A 341 42.37 6.34 -18.67
CA GLN A 341 41.84 6.69 -19.99
C GLN A 341 40.89 7.90 -19.96
N GLN A 342 40.71 8.51 -21.14
CA GLN A 342 39.85 9.66 -21.36
C GLN A 342 38.36 9.28 -21.22
N SER A 343 37.53 10.20 -20.73
CA SER A 343 36.10 9.94 -20.60
C SER A 343 35.42 9.88 -21.97
N VAL A 344 34.51 8.93 -22.11
CA VAL A 344 33.72 8.72 -23.33
C VAL A 344 32.27 9.03 -23.02
N HIS A 345 31.65 9.87 -23.84
CA HIS A 345 30.22 10.16 -23.76
C HIS A 345 29.45 9.19 -24.65
N VAL A 346 28.40 8.59 -24.09
CA VAL A 346 27.54 7.63 -24.78
C VAL A 346 26.10 8.01 -24.53
N SER A 347 25.35 8.18 -25.62
CA SER A 347 23.91 8.37 -25.58
C SER A 347 23.21 7.12 -26.09
N CYS A 348 22.26 6.59 -25.31
CA CYS A 348 21.57 5.34 -25.64
C CYS A 348 20.06 5.51 -25.53
N LYS A 349 19.35 4.97 -26.55
CA LYS A 349 17.91 4.75 -26.51
C LYS A 349 17.62 3.29 -26.21
N LEU A 350 16.84 3.07 -25.15
CA LEU A 350 16.46 1.76 -24.64
C LEU A 350 14.97 1.54 -24.85
N ASP A 351 14.60 0.48 -25.54
CA ASP A 351 13.21 0.00 -25.57
C ASP A 351 13.06 -1.15 -24.59
N MET A 352 12.03 -1.13 -23.77
CA MET A 352 11.83 -2.04 -22.64
C MET A 352 10.40 -2.58 -22.59
N ASN A 353 10.29 -3.86 -22.25
CA ASN A 353 9.05 -4.44 -21.76
C ASN A 353 9.08 -4.52 -20.24
N VAL A 354 7.93 -4.64 -19.60
CA VAL A 354 7.84 -4.84 -18.15
C VAL A 354 7.27 -6.21 -17.86
N LYS A 355 7.95 -6.96 -16.99
CA LYS A 355 7.44 -8.19 -16.43
C LYS A 355 7.09 -7.98 -14.97
N PHE A 356 6.05 -8.67 -14.52
CA PHE A 356 5.72 -8.76 -13.10
C PHE A 356 5.98 -10.20 -12.66
N GLU A 357 6.95 -10.38 -11.76
CA GLU A 357 7.31 -11.70 -11.21
C GLU A 357 7.19 -11.65 -9.70
N ALA A 358 6.34 -12.53 -9.15
CA ALA A 358 5.92 -12.54 -7.75
C ALA A 358 5.38 -11.18 -7.27
N SER A 359 6.23 -10.37 -6.65
CA SER A 359 5.91 -9.04 -6.12
C SER A 359 6.89 -7.96 -6.63
N ARG A 360 7.56 -8.23 -7.75
CA ARG A 360 8.59 -7.36 -8.34
C ARG A 360 8.23 -6.94 -9.74
N LEU A 361 8.44 -5.67 -10.03
CA LEU A 361 8.39 -5.09 -11.36
C LEU A 361 9.79 -5.19 -11.99
N ILE A 362 9.93 -5.92 -13.08
CA ILE A 362 11.22 -6.20 -13.72
C ILE A 362 11.21 -5.60 -15.15
N PRO A 363 12.00 -4.55 -15.41
CA PRO A 363 12.20 -4.06 -16.77
C PRO A 363 13.07 -5.04 -17.55
N VAL A 364 12.63 -5.39 -18.76
CA VAL A 364 13.35 -6.26 -19.70
C VAL A 364 13.75 -5.42 -20.90
N VAL A 365 15.04 -5.09 -20.97
CA VAL A 365 15.63 -4.26 -22.01
C VAL A 365 15.79 -5.06 -23.30
N LYS A 366 15.31 -4.49 -24.41
CA LYS A 366 15.58 -4.98 -25.77
C LYS A 366 16.98 -4.55 -26.20
N THR A 367 17.41 -4.88 -27.41
CA THR A 367 18.71 -4.45 -27.92
C THR A 367 18.81 -2.91 -27.90
N PRO A 368 19.79 -2.34 -27.17
CA PRO A 368 19.94 -0.89 -27.05
C PRO A 368 20.44 -0.29 -28.36
N LYS A 369 20.07 0.97 -28.63
CA LYS A 369 20.63 1.76 -29.74
C LYS A 369 21.48 2.87 -29.15
N CYS A 370 22.80 2.76 -29.30
CA CYS A 370 23.75 3.67 -28.67
C CYS A 370 24.61 4.39 -29.70
N ASN A 371 24.87 5.67 -29.46
CA ASN A 371 25.79 6.51 -30.21
C ASN A 371 26.94 6.93 -29.28
N VAL A 372 28.15 6.91 -29.82
CA VAL A 372 29.38 7.20 -29.07
C VAL A 372 29.97 8.50 -29.59
N GLU A 373 30.14 9.46 -28.69
CA GLU A 373 30.84 10.70 -28.99
C GLU A 373 32.20 10.66 -28.29
N THR A 374 33.25 10.39 -29.06
CA THR A 374 34.63 10.61 -28.61
C THR A 374 34.95 12.09 -28.73
N GLN A 375 35.32 12.75 -27.63
CA GLN A 375 35.88 14.10 -27.68
C GLN A 375 37.13 14.09 -28.58
N LYS A 376 37.04 14.73 -29.75
CA LYS A 376 38.20 14.98 -30.62
C LYS A 376 39.13 15.97 -29.92
N ILE A 377 40.38 15.56 -29.72
CA ILE A 377 41.47 16.45 -29.30
C ILE A 377 41.63 17.49 -30.43
N ILE A 378 41.39 18.77 -30.12
CA ILE A 378 41.96 19.87 -30.90
C ILE A 378 43.43 19.86 -30.53
N GLY A 379 44.25 19.30 -31.41
CA GLY A 379 45.72 19.27 -31.28
C GLY A 379 46.35 20.63 -31.48
#